data_AF-A0A2L0EM80-F1
#
_entry.id   AF-A0A2L0EM80-F1
#
_cell.length_a   1.000
_cell.length_b   1.000
_cell.length_c   1.000
_cell.angle_alpha   90.00
_cell.angle_beta   90.00
_cell.angle_gamma   90.00
#
_symmetry.space_group_name_H-M   'P 1'
#
loop_
_entity.id
_entity.type
_entity.pdbx_description
1 polymer ?
#
loop_
_entity_poly.entity_id
_entity_poly.type
_entity_poly.pdbx_seq_one_letter_code
_entity_poly.pdbx_strand_id
1 'polypeptide(L)'
;MKQAKKDQTDAVEVDDVQGLVVYGYGHLPIARYVFVSFTKAAKIGAWLGEIVEQTPSARRREKGAPRPSTAVHIALASSGLKQIGLSDEERATFSYHFIDGMANLATQRTLGDFGDNAPETWDFGGPNTPPIDALLLLFATTEEEVEALLERHRDRMSELGIEVVTVEKGYRRDDGKEHFGFLDGVSQPHILGGGREPEAGDVALHPGELLLGYTDEYAEISATPTVGAKADPEAILAPHPDDDTQRDLGRNGSYLVYRKYQQYTSKFWGFVWESAQPRDGQDKDAAAVMLASKMVGRWPSGAPVTLTPDRDAPELVRDVPPFTRLRGGGYYFLPGLRAVRYLAWRASNQPGLLASPAKPQPRAEAG
;
A
#
# COMPACT_ATOMS: atom_id res chain seq x y z
N MET A 1 32.51 -11.67 -14.71
CA MET A 1 31.37 -12.52 -14.30
C MET A 1 30.58 -11.95 -13.12
N LYS A 2 31.20 -11.52 -12.00
CA LYS A 2 30.46 -10.88 -10.88
C LYS A 2 29.76 -9.55 -11.26
N GLN A 3 30.44 -8.66 -12.01
CA GLN A 3 29.84 -7.41 -12.51
C GLN A 3 28.65 -7.66 -13.46
N ALA A 4 28.80 -8.58 -14.42
CA ALA A 4 27.73 -8.92 -15.36
C ALA A 4 26.53 -9.64 -14.70
N LYS A 5 26.75 -10.38 -13.59
CA LYS A 5 25.65 -10.90 -12.75
C LYS A 5 24.98 -9.77 -11.96
N LYS A 6 25.75 -8.79 -11.45
CA LYS A 6 25.25 -7.61 -10.75
C LYS A 6 24.42 -6.68 -11.66
N ASP A 7 24.88 -6.46 -12.89
CA ASP A 7 24.17 -5.67 -13.91
C ASP A 7 22.86 -6.34 -14.39
N GLN A 8 22.76 -7.66 -14.30
CA GLN A 8 21.53 -8.42 -14.63
C GLN A 8 20.52 -8.44 -13.48
N THR A 9 20.98 -8.35 -12.23
CA THR A 9 20.12 -8.34 -11.03
C THR A 9 19.44 -7.01 -10.77
N ASP A 10 19.97 -5.89 -11.30
CA ASP A 10 19.45 -4.54 -11.07
C ASP A 10 18.45 -4.06 -12.14
N ALA A 11 18.31 -4.78 -13.25
CA ALA A 11 17.28 -4.47 -14.24
C ALA A 11 15.89 -4.85 -13.65
N VAL A 12 15.03 -3.85 -13.46
CA VAL A 12 13.68 -4.07 -12.92
C VAL A 12 12.86 -4.92 -13.89
N GLU A 13 12.30 -6.03 -13.39
CA GLU A 13 11.42 -6.92 -14.14
C GLU A 13 10.02 -6.30 -14.21
N VAL A 14 9.87 -5.23 -15.00
CA VAL A 14 8.63 -4.43 -15.05
C VAL A 14 7.38 -5.22 -15.44
N ASP A 15 7.54 -6.39 -16.05
CA ASP A 15 6.47 -7.34 -16.34
C ASP A 15 5.88 -8.03 -15.11
N ASP A 16 6.67 -8.11 -14.05
CA ASP A 16 6.33 -8.83 -12.85
C ASP A 16 5.98 -7.90 -11.68
N VAL A 17 6.47 -6.67 -11.69
CA VAL A 17 6.08 -5.66 -10.68
C VAL A 17 4.61 -5.27 -10.88
N GLN A 18 3.80 -5.26 -9.82
CA GLN A 18 2.45 -4.68 -9.89
C GLN A 18 2.53 -3.18 -10.22
N GLY A 19 1.76 -2.75 -11.21
CA GLY A 19 1.80 -1.36 -11.71
C GLY A 19 1.58 -0.29 -10.64
N LEU A 20 0.90 -0.62 -9.54
CA LEU A 20 0.65 0.29 -8.40
C LEU A 20 1.93 0.85 -7.76
N VAL A 21 3.04 0.10 -7.78
CA VAL A 21 4.32 0.59 -7.21
C VAL A 21 4.88 1.76 -8.03
N VAL A 22 4.59 1.78 -9.32
CA VAL A 22 5.21 2.70 -10.28
C VAL A 22 4.24 3.80 -10.74
N TYR A 23 2.96 3.48 -10.85
CA TYR A 23 1.94 4.37 -11.38
C TYR A 23 0.92 4.72 -10.30
N GLY A 24 0.74 6.02 -10.05
CA GLY A 24 -0.30 6.52 -9.14
C GLY A 24 -1.73 6.54 -9.71
N TYR A 25 -1.96 5.96 -10.90
CA TYR A 25 -3.27 5.87 -11.57
C TYR A 25 -4.11 7.16 -11.57
N GLY A 26 -3.48 8.34 -11.68
CA GLY A 26 -4.19 9.62 -11.54
C GLY A 26 -5.32 9.90 -12.55
N HIS A 27 -5.48 9.08 -13.59
CA HIS A 27 -6.59 9.11 -14.55
C HIS A 27 -7.79 8.25 -14.13
N LEU A 28 -7.66 7.47 -13.05
CA LEU A 28 -8.71 6.65 -12.44
C LEU A 28 -9.04 7.26 -11.05
N PRO A 29 -9.81 8.36 -10.99
CA PRO A 29 -9.99 9.13 -9.77
C PRO A 29 -10.88 8.44 -8.74
N ILE A 30 -11.62 7.40 -9.12
CA ILE A 30 -12.54 6.69 -8.22
C ILE A 30 -11.88 5.39 -7.76
N ALA A 31 -11.86 5.15 -6.45
CA ALA A 31 -11.27 3.95 -5.85
C ALA A 31 -12.24 3.23 -4.89
N ARG A 32 -12.12 1.90 -4.82
CA ARG A 32 -12.68 1.06 -3.77
C ARG A 32 -11.57 0.19 -3.19
N TYR A 33 -11.38 0.31 -1.88
CA TYR A 33 -10.46 -0.52 -1.12
C TYR A 33 -11.26 -1.61 -0.42
N VAL A 34 -11.17 -2.82 -0.93
CA VAL A 34 -11.97 -3.97 -0.49
C VAL A 34 -11.12 -4.80 0.46
N PHE A 35 -11.49 -4.79 1.74
CA PHE A 35 -10.81 -5.52 2.79
C PHE A 35 -11.44 -6.91 2.92
N VAL A 36 -10.61 -7.95 2.84
CA VAL A 36 -11.06 -9.32 2.63
C VAL A 36 -10.55 -10.23 3.75
N SER A 37 -11.37 -11.17 4.18
CA SER A 37 -10.97 -12.28 5.04
C SER A 37 -11.08 -13.63 4.33
N PHE A 38 -10.12 -14.49 4.62
CA PHE A 38 -10.05 -15.88 4.16
C PHE A 38 -10.58 -16.88 5.18
N THR A 39 -11.12 -16.43 6.33
CA THR A 39 -11.57 -17.29 7.44
C THR A 39 -12.55 -18.39 7.01
N LYS A 40 -13.38 -18.13 6.00
CA LYS A 40 -14.38 -19.09 5.46
C LYS A 40 -14.03 -19.58 4.05
N ALA A 41 -12.89 -19.18 3.51
CA ALA A 41 -12.58 -19.38 2.11
C ALA A 41 -12.25 -20.84 1.80
N ALA A 42 -12.93 -21.38 0.79
CA ALA A 42 -12.67 -22.74 0.31
C ALA A 42 -11.70 -22.75 -0.88
N LYS A 43 -11.58 -21.64 -1.61
CA LYS A 43 -10.91 -21.58 -2.92
C LYS A 43 -10.04 -20.33 -3.10
N ILE A 44 -9.20 -20.04 -2.10
CA ILE A 44 -8.27 -18.87 -2.11
C ILE A 44 -7.39 -18.89 -3.35
N GLY A 45 -6.81 -20.05 -3.71
CA GLY A 45 -5.90 -20.16 -4.84
C GLY A 45 -6.54 -19.84 -6.19
N ALA A 46 -7.79 -20.28 -6.41
CA ALA A 46 -8.55 -19.94 -7.62
C ALA A 46 -8.78 -18.43 -7.72
N TRP A 47 -9.16 -17.79 -6.61
CA TRP A 47 -9.35 -16.35 -6.56
C TRP A 47 -8.06 -15.58 -6.87
N LEU A 48 -6.94 -15.93 -6.23
CA LEU A 48 -5.64 -15.28 -6.49
C LEU A 48 -5.21 -15.44 -7.96
N GLY A 49 -5.45 -16.62 -8.54
CA GLY A 49 -5.19 -16.89 -9.96
C GLY A 49 -6.02 -16.02 -10.90
N GLU A 50 -7.27 -15.70 -10.55
CA GLU A 50 -8.11 -14.79 -11.32
C GLU A 50 -7.69 -13.32 -11.16
N ILE A 51 -7.28 -12.92 -9.95
CA ILE A 51 -6.85 -11.55 -9.68
C ILE A 51 -5.52 -11.23 -10.36
N VAL A 52 -4.55 -12.14 -10.36
CA VAL A 52 -3.24 -11.87 -11.00
C VAL A 52 -3.35 -11.62 -12.49
N GLU A 53 -4.27 -12.29 -13.19
CA GLU A 53 -4.50 -12.09 -14.62
C GLU A 53 -5.21 -10.76 -14.93
N GLN A 54 -5.88 -10.16 -13.94
CA GLN A 54 -6.49 -8.83 -14.03
C GLN A 54 -5.56 -7.71 -13.58
N THR A 55 -4.44 -8.05 -12.94
CA THR A 55 -3.54 -7.07 -12.32
C THR A 55 -2.55 -6.53 -13.36
N PRO A 56 -2.59 -5.23 -13.69
CA PRO A 56 -1.62 -4.66 -14.63
C PRO A 56 -0.23 -4.62 -14.00
N SER A 57 0.80 -4.89 -14.83
CA SER A 57 2.20 -4.79 -14.43
C SER A 57 2.73 -3.36 -14.55
N ALA A 58 3.97 -3.15 -14.11
CA ALA A 58 4.71 -1.89 -14.28
C ALA A 58 5.15 -1.65 -15.74
N ARG A 59 4.97 -2.63 -16.65
CA ARG A 59 5.32 -2.49 -18.06
C ARG A 59 4.71 -1.22 -18.63
N ARG A 60 5.58 -0.42 -19.25
CA ARG A 60 5.17 0.78 -19.96
C ARG A 60 4.19 0.43 -21.07
N ARG A 61 3.06 1.14 -21.09
CA ARG A 61 2.09 1.04 -22.17
C ARG A 61 2.67 1.62 -23.46
N GLU A 62 2.35 0.99 -24.59
CA GLU A 62 2.75 1.49 -25.91
C GLU A 62 2.20 2.90 -26.16
N LYS A 63 3.02 3.73 -26.81
CA LYS A 63 2.65 5.11 -27.12
C LYS A 63 1.42 5.12 -28.03
N GLY A 64 0.34 5.76 -27.57
CA GLY A 64 -0.92 5.87 -28.32
C GLY A 64 -1.96 4.80 -27.99
N ALA A 65 -1.64 3.78 -27.20
CA ALA A 65 -2.64 2.82 -26.75
C ALA A 65 -3.71 3.50 -25.84
N PRO A 66 -5.00 3.12 -25.93
CA PRO A 66 -6.06 3.70 -25.12
C PRO A 66 -5.90 3.35 -23.65
N ARG A 67 -5.94 4.35 -22.76
CA ARG A 67 -5.82 4.12 -21.30
C ARG A 67 -6.94 3.18 -20.82
N PRO A 68 -6.63 2.19 -19.98
CA PRO A 68 -7.67 1.35 -19.39
C PRO A 68 -8.59 2.23 -18.55
N SER A 69 -9.88 1.91 -18.52
CA SER A 69 -10.83 2.62 -17.66
C SER A 69 -10.91 2.05 -16.25
N THR A 70 -10.22 0.93 -15.98
CA THR A 70 -10.13 0.31 -14.66
C THR A 70 -8.72 -0.24 -14.39
N ALA A 71 -8.39 -0.43 -13.11
CA ALA A 71 -7.21 -1.18 -12.67
C ALA A 71 -7.54 -1.96 -11.39
N VAL A 72 -6.95 -3.14 -11.25
CA VAL A 72 -7.13 -4.04 -10.09
C VAL A 72 -5.77 -4.38 -9.52
N HIS A 73 -5.58 -4.24 -8.22
CA HIS A 73 -4.34 -4.62 -7.52
C HIS A 73 -4.66 -5.39 -6.25
N ILE A 74 -3.70 -6.16 -5.76
CA ILE A 74 -3.88 -6.97 -4.55
C ILE A 74 -2.65 -6.92 -3.65
N ALA A 75 -2.90 -6.69 -2.36
CA ALA A 75 -1.92 -6.81 -1.30
C ALA A 75 -2.41 -7.82 -0.25
N LEU A 76 -1.49 -8.52 0.40
CA LEU A 76 -1.76 -9.60 1.35
C LEU A 76 -1.25 -9.24 2.74
N ALA A 77 -2.05 -9.49 3.77
CA ALA A 77 -1.61 -9.36 5.15
C ALA A 77 -0.84 -10.62 5.59
N SER A 78 -0.06 -10.51 6.67
CA SER A 78 0.66 -11.65 7.28
C SER A 78 -0.29 -12.80 7.65
N SER A 79 -1.49 -12.48 8.14
CA SER A 79 -2.53 -13.49 8.41
C SER A 79 -3.03 -14.18 7.14
N GLY A 80 -3.19 -13.44 6.04
CA GLY A 80 -3.58 -14.01 4.76
C GLY A 80 -2.53 -14.96 4.19
N LEU A 81 -1.24 -14.63 4.34
CA LEU A 81 -0.15 -15.55 3.96
C LEU A 81 -0.19 -16.85 4.79
N LYS A 82 -0.50 -16.77 6.08
CA LYS A 82 -0.73 -17.96 6.91
C LYS A 82 -1.91 -18.79 6.38
N GLN A 83 -3.02 -18.14 6.04
CA GLN A 83 -4.19 -18.80 5.46
C GLN A 83 -3.97 -19.34 4.05
N ILE A 84 -2.93 -18.89 3.33
CA ILE A 84 -2.49 -19.47 2.04
C ILE A 84 -1.62 -20.72 2.24
N GLY A 85 -1.15 -20.95 3.46
CA GLY A 85 -0.35 -22.13 3.83
C GLY A 85 1.15 -21.87 3.98
N LEU A 86 1.58 -20.61 4.14
CA LEU A 86 2.96 -20.31 4.53
C LEU A 86 3.20 -20.70 6.00
N SER A 87 4.29 -21.42 6.24
CA SER A 87 4.72 -21.85 7.57
C SER A 87 5.15 -20.65 8.42
N ASP A 88 5.23 -20.83 9.74
CA ASP A 88 5.73 -19.79 10.62
C ASP A 88 7.20 -19.44 10.33
N GLU A 89 8.00 -20.41 9.88
CA GLU A 89 9.40 -20.21 9.47
C GLU A 89 9.51 -19.37 8.20
N GLU A 90 8.67 -19.64 7.18
CA GLU A 90 8.64 -18.85 5.95
C GLU A 90 8.14 -17.44 6.22
N ARG A 91 7.08 -17.28 7.04
CA ARG A 91 6.59 -15.95 7.43
C ARG A 91 7.62 -15.17 8.25
N ALA A 92 8.47 -15.84 9.04
CA ALA A 92 9.53 -15.20 9.82
C ALA A 92 10.62 -14.54 8.95
N THR A 93 10.67 -14.81 7.65
CA THR A 93 11.58 -14.15 6.71
C THR A 93 11.12 -12.75 6.29
N PHE A 94 9.87 -12.38 6.56
CA PHE A 94 9.35 -11.04 6.29
C PHE A 94 9.84 -10.02 7.34
N SER A 95 9.65 -8.73 7.06
CA SER A 95 9.94 -7.69 8.03
C SER A 95 9.07 -7.84 9.28
N TYR A 96 9.65 -7.60 10.46
CA TYR A 96 8.93 -7.72 11.73
C TYR A 96 7.70 -6.80 11.79
N HIS A 97 7.78 -5.59 11.22
CA HIS A 97 6.65 -4.68 11.12
C HIS A 97 5.46 -5.24 10.34
N PHE A 98 5.73 -5.98 9.26
CA PHE A 98 4.70 -6.65 8.49
C PHE A 98 4.11 -7.84 9.25
N ILE A 99 4.95 -8.63 9.90
CA ILE A 99 4.52 -9.82 10.67
C ILE A 99 3.61 -9.41 11.84
N ASP A 100 4.04 -8.43 12.63
CA ASP A 100 3.34 -7.96 13.82
C ASP A 100 2.07 -7.18 13.47
N GLY A 101 2.05 -6.54 12.30
CA GLY A 101 0.96 -5.68 11.85
C GLY A 101 0.90 -4.34 12.60
N MET A 102 -0.01 -3.48 12.15
CA MET A 102 -0.07 -2.10 12.62
C MET A 102 -0.70 -1.95 14.00
N ALA A 103 -1.58 -2.86 14.39
CA ALA A 103 -2.32 -2.83 15.65
C ALA A 103 -1.53 -3.38 16.86
N ASN A 104 -0.31 -3.90 16.65
CA ASN A 104 0.54 -4.38 17.73
C ASN A 104 1.00 -3.20 18.62
N LEU A 105 1.10 -3.43 19.93
CA LEU A 105 1.54 -2.46 20.93
C LEU A 105 2.89 -1.78 20.60
N ALA A 106 3.87 -2.52 20.06
CA ALA A 106 5.16 -1.95 19.66
C ALA A 106 4.98 -0.93 18.53
N THR A 107 4.24 -1.32 17.49
CA THR A 107 3.93 -0.46 16.33
C THR A 107 3.09 0.75 16.75
N GLN A 108 2.09 0.55 17.60
CA GLN A 108 1.26 1.61 18.19
C GLN A 108 2.10 2.67 18.89
N ARG A 109 3.09 2.26 19.69
CA ARG A 109 4.00 3.17 20.40
C ARG A 109 4.87 3.98 19.45
N THR A 110 5.42 3.34 18.40
CA THR A 110 6.23 4.03 17.39
C THR A 110 5.41 5.04 16.59
N LEU A 111 4.17 4.70 16.25
CA LEU A 111 3.29 5.54 15.42
C LEU A 111 2.57 6.63 16.23
N GLY A 112 2.53 6.52 17.56
CA GLY A 112 1.84 7.47 18.43
C GLY A 112 0.31 7.32 18.42
N ASP A 113 -0.20 6.14 18.05
CA ASP A 113 -1.63 5.87 17.92
C ASP A 113 -2.26 5.62 19.32
N PHE A 114 -2.56 6.70 20.04
CA PHE A 114 -3.12 6.68 21.41
C PHE A 114 -4.48 7.36 21.51
N GLY A 115 -5.19 7.11 22.62
CA GLY A 115 -6.49 7.71 22.93
C GLY A 115 -7.51 7.36 21.84
N ASP A 116 -8.15 8.38 21.27
CA ASP A 116 -9.11 8.20 20.16
C ASP A 116 -8.51 7.51 18.92
N ASN A 117 -7.18 7.56 18.74
CA ASN A 117 -6.49 6.95 17.60
C ASN A 117 -5.99 5.52 17.91
N ALA A 118 -6.23 5.00 19.12
CA ALA A 118 -5.74 3.68 19.52
C ALA A 118 -6.37 2.55 18.68
N PRO A 119 -5.65 1.45 18.39
CA PRO A 119 -6.16 0.37 17.54
C PRO A 119 -7.52 -0.20 17.95
N GLU A 120 -7.84 -0.16 19.23
CA GLU A 120 -9.11 -0.65 19.79
C GLU A 120 -10.34 0.13 19.28
N THR A 121 -10.13 1.36 18.78
CA THR A 121 -11.19 2.25 18.28
C THR A 121 -11.29 2.27 16.75
N TRP A 122 -10.43 1.53 16.04
CA TRP A 122 -10.40 1.54 14.58
C TRP A 122 -11.62 0.84 13.98
N ASP A 123 -12.07 1.34 12.82
CA ASP A 123 -13.21 0.75 12.10
C ASP A 123 -12.88 -0.67 11.57
N PHE A 124 -11.61 -0.93 11.25
CA PHE A 124 -11.07 -2.21 10.78
C PHE A 124 -9.56 -2.30 11.03
N GLY A 125 -9.01 -3.52 11.01
CA GLY A 125 -7.58 -3.78 11.20
C GLY A 125 -7.11 -3.69 12.66
N GLY A 126 -8.00 -3.31 13.58
CA GLY A 126 -7.79 -3.30 15.02
C GLY A 126 -8.16 -4.62 15.70
N PRO A 127 -7.79 -4.83 16.98
CA PRO A 127 -8.01 -6.08 17.71
C PRO A 127 -9.49 -6.42 17.95
N ASN A 128 -10.38 -5.42 17.87
CA ASN A 128 -11.83 -5.57 18.06
C ASN A 128 -12.59 -5.78 16.73
N THR A 129 -11.88 -6.01 15.63
CA THR A 129 -12.46 -6.12 14.29
C THR A 129 -12.13 -7.48 13.67
N PRO A 130 -12.92 -7.96 12.69
CA PRO A 130 -12.57 -9.17 11.95
C PRO A 130 -11.17 -9.05 11.32
N PRO A 131 -10.40 -10.16 11.24
CA PRO A 131 -9.07 -10.14 10.65
C PRO A 131 -9.14 -9.76 9.16
N ILE A 132 -8.18 -8.95 8.71
CA ILE A 132 -7.98 -8.65 7.30
C ILE A 132 -6.84 -9.50 6.77
N ASP A 133 -7.13 -10.32 5.78
CA ASP A 133 -6.18 -11.24 5.16
C ASP A 133 -5.66 -10.72 3.81
N ALA A 134 -6.45 -9.92 3.11
CA ALA A 134 -6.06 -9.26 1.87
C ALA A 134 -6.74 -7.91 1.69
N LEU A 135 -6.13 -7.07 0.86
CA LEU A 135 -6.66 -5.81 0.38
C LEU A 135 -6.68 -5.84 -1.15
N LEU A 136 -7.87 -5.78 -1.73
CA LEU A 136 -8.08 -5.62 -3.16
C LEU A 136 -8.34 -4.13 -3.45
N LEU A 137 -7.56 -3.54 -4.35
CA LEU A 137 -7.65 -2.15 -4.74
C LEU A 137 -8.28 -2.07 -6.14
N LEU A 138 -9.44 -1.44 -6.22
CA LEU A 138 -10.17 -1.25 -7.47
C LEU A 138 -10.15 0.22 -7.83
N PHE A 139 -9.73 0.55 -9.03
CA PHE A 139 -9.72 1.90 -9.57
C PHE A 139 -10.57 1.97 -10.83
N ALA A 140 -11.28 3.08 -11.05
CA ALA A 140 -12.02 3.32 -12.28
C ALA A 140 -12.09 4.81 -12.67
N THR A 141 -12.53 5.08 -13.90
CA THR A 141 -12.74 6.46 -14.36
C THR A 141 -14.03 7.07 -13.81
N THR A 142 -15.07 6.26 -13.61
CA THR A 142 -16.37 6.70 -13.08
C THR A 142 -16.87 5.87 -11.89
N GLU A 143 -17.84 6.41 -11.17
CA GLU A 143 -18.50 5.72 -10.05
C GLU A 143 -19.24 4.48 -10.55
N GLU A 144 -19.91 4.57 -11.70
CA GLU A 144 -20.63 3.44 -12.30
C GLU A 144 -19.70 2.28 -12.65
N GLU A 145 -18.52 2.60 -13.22
CA GLU A 145 -17.52 1.58 -13.57
C GLU A 145 -16.95 0.89 -12.33
N VAL A 146 -16.63 1.64 -11.26
CA VAL A 146 -16.06 1.04 -10.05
C VAL A 146 -17.09 0.20 -9.30
N GLU A 147 -18.35 0.62 -9.27
CA GLU A 147 -19.42 -0.14 -8.61
C GLU A 147 -19.73 -1.42 -9.41
N ALA A 148 -19.76 -1.36 -10.74
CA ALA A 148 -19.88 -2.57 -11.56
C ALA A 148 -18.69 -3.53 -11.40
N LEU A 149 -17.47 -3.00 -11.26
CA LEU A 149 -16.28 -3.79 -10.98
C LEU A 149 -16.34 -4.42 -9.58
N LEU A 150 -16.76 -3.65 -8.58
CA LEU A 150 -16.92 -4.11 -7.20
C LEU A 150 -17.94 -5.25 -7.10
N GLU A 151 -19.13 -5.10 -7.70
CA GLU A 151 -20.18 -6.13 -7.65
C GLU A 151 -19.71 -7.43 -8.32
N ARG A 152 -19.03 -7.36 -9.47
CA ARG A 152 -18.42 -8.55 -10.09
C ARG A 152 -17.44 -9.27 -9.15
N HIS A 153 -16.61 -8.53 -8.43
CA HIS A 153 -15.69 -9.12 -7.46
C HIS A 153 -16.41 -9.65 -6.22
N ARG A 154 -17.47 -8.98 -5.73
CA ARG A 154 -18.29 -9.46 -4.60
C ARG A 154 -18.98 -10.78 -4.91
N ASP A 155 -19.63 -10.87 -6.07
CA ASP A 155 -20.29 -12.10 -6.53
C ASP A 155 -19.28 -13.23 -6.60
N ARG A 156 -18.13 -12.97 -7.24
CA ARG A 156 -17.08 -13.98 -7.38
C ARG A 156 -16.47 -14.41 -6.04
N MET A 157 -16.23 -13.47 -5.13
CA MET A 157 -15.74 -13.80 -3.78
C MET A 157 -16.77 -14.65 -3.01
N SER A 158 -18.06 -14.29 -3.09
CA SER A 158 -19.16 -15.05 -2.49
C SER A 158 -19.20 -16.51 -2.98
N GLU A 159 -19.08 -16.72 -4.30
CA GLU A 159 -19.02 -18.07 -4.90
C GLU A 159 -17.83 -18.91 -4.41
N LEU A 160 -16.73 -18.25 -4.04
CA LEU A 160 -15.49 -18.90 -3.57
C LEU A 160 -15.40 -18.99 -2.03
N GLY A 161 -16.40 -18.48 -1.31
CA GLY A 161 -16.45 -18.45 0.15
C GLY A 161 -15.54 -17.38 0.79
N ILE A 162 -15.10 -16.40 0.01
CA ILE A 162 -14.24 -15.30 0.45
C ILE A 162 -15.12 -14.18 1.00
N GLU A 163 -14.80 -13.69 2.20
CA GLU A 163 -15.64 -12.72 2.90
C GLU A 163 -15.12 -11.30 2.72
N VAL A 164 -15.99 -10.38 2.30
CA VAL A 164 -15.68 -8.95 2.32
C VAL A 164 -15.99 -8.40 3.71
N VAL A 165 -14.96 -7.93 4.41
CA VAL A 165 -15.07 -7.35 5.75
C VAL A 165 -15.63 -5.93 5.67
N THR A 166 -15.02 -5.09 4.85
CA THR A 166 -15.47 -3.71 4.61
C THR A 166 -14.98 -3.21 3.26
N VAL A 167 -15.60 -2.14 2.77
CA VAL A 167 -15.17 -1.42 1.56
C VAL A 167 -15.06 0.05 1.86
N GLU A 168 -13.86 0.60 1.71
CA GLU A 168 -13.62 2.03 1.84
C GLU A 168 -13.66 2.70 0.47
N LYS A 169 -14.34 3.84 0.40
CA LYS A 169 -14.48 4.64 -0.83
C LYS A 169 -13.39 5.68 -0.89
N GLY A 170 -12.66 5.72 -2.00
CA GLY A 170 -11.71 6.78 -2.33
C GLY A 170 -12.18 7.59 -3.53
N TYR A 171 -11.95 8.89 -3.49
CA TYR A 171 -12.17 9.79 -4.62
C TYR A 171 -11.06 10.85 -4.64
N ARG A 172 -10.45 11.06 -5.81
CA ARG A 172 -9.53 12.17 -6.04
C ARG A 172 -10.33 13.40 -6.47
N ARG A 173 -10.23 14.46 -5.68
CA ARG A 173 -10.83 15.76 -6.01
C ARG A 173 -10.19 16.38 -7.25
N ASP A 174 -11.01 17.04 -8.05
CA ASP A 174 -10.57 17.71 -9.29
C ASP A 174 -9.54 18.83 -9.03
N ASP A 175 -9.57 19.44 -7.84
CA ASP A 175 -8.62 20.47 -7.43
C ASP A 175 -7.27 19.92 -6.93
N GLY A 176 -7.13 18.60 -6.83
CA GLY A 176 -5.90 17.94 -6.37
C GLY A 176 -5.58 18.19 -4.89
N LYS A 177 -6.51 18.75 -4.11
CA LYS A 177 -6.29 19.11 -2.72
C LYS A 177 -6.77 18.01 -1.77
N GLU A 178 -6.10 17.89 -0.63
CA GLU A 178 -6.63 17.13 0.49
C GLU A 178 -7.72 17.94 1.24
N HIS A 179 -8.37 17.34 2.24
CA HIS A 179 -9.58 17.93 2.84
C HIS A 179 -9.34 19.22 3.64
N PHE A 180 -8.13 19.49 4.14
CA PHE A 180 -7.82 20.79 4.75
C PHE A 180 -7.66 21.90 3.70
N GLY A 181 -7.51 21.57 2.41
CA GLY A 181 -7.47 22.51 1.29
C GLY A 181 -6.07 22.76 0.71
N PHE A 182 -5.10 21.91 1.03
CA PHE A 182 -3.72 21.98 0.54
C PHE A 182 -3.53 21.03 -0.65
N LEU A 183 -2.77 21.47 -1.66
CA LEU A 183 -2.41 20.61 -2.80
C LEU A 183 -1.58 19.42 -2.30
N ASP A 184 -1.96 18.21 -2.70
CA ASP A 184 -1.32 16.96 -2.32
C ASP A 184 -0.87 16.15 -3.55
N GLY A 185 0.01 15.16 -3.35
CA GLY A 185 0.50 14.29 -4.42
C GLY A 185 1.46 14.95 -5.40
N VAL A 186 2.15 16.01 -4.96
CA VAL A 186 3.04 16.84 -5.80
C VAL A 186 4.36 16.14 -6.14
N SER A 187 4.92 15.35 -5.21
CA SER A 187 6.24 14.72 -5.37
C SER A 187 6.12 13.21 -5.24
N GLN A 188 6.65 12.49 -6.21
CA GLN A 188 6.82 11.04 -6.17
C GLN A 188 8.23 10.72 -6.65
N PRO A 189 8.95 9.78 -6.01
CA PRO A 189 10.26 9.39 -6.51
C PRO A 189 10.15 8.72 -7.88
N HIS A 190 11.24 8.78 -8.63
CA HIS A 190 11.40 8.01 -9.85
C HIS A 190 12.24 6.77 -9.57
N ILE A 191 11.65 5.58 -9.76
CA ILE A 191 12.38 4.31 -9.64
C ILE A 191 13.20 4.10 -10.90
N LEU A 192 14.53 4.04 -10.77
CA LEU A 192 15.43 3.73 -11.88
C LEU A 192 15.04 2.38 -12.51
N GLY A 193 14.76 2.41 -13.82
CA GLY A 193 14.33 1.21 -14.57
C GLY A 193 12.88 0.77 -14.31
N GLY A 194 12.11 1.46 -13.47
CA GLY A 194 10.76 1.06 -13.06
C GLY A 194 9.67 1.11 -14.14
N GLY A 195 9.97 1.53 -15.37
CA GLY A 195 9.04 1.54 -16.50
C GLY A 195 8.29 2.87 -16.74
N ARG A 196 8.28 3.77 -15.76
CA ARG A 196 7.87 5.18 -15.93
C ARG A 196 9.06 6.00 -16.45
N GLU A 197 8.81 7.00 -17.29
CA GLU A 197 9.84 7.99 -17.66
C GLU A 197 9.97 9.04 -16.55
N PRO A 198 11.18 9.55 -16.26
CA PRO A 198 11.35 10.61 -15.28
C PRO A 198 10.70 11.90 -15.77
N GLU A 199 10.01 12.60 -14.87
CA GLU A 199 9.49 13.95 -15.09
C GLU A 199 10.45 15.00 -14.52
N ALA A 200 10.33 16.25 -14.96
CA ALA A 200 11.20 17.32 -14.50
C ALA A 200 10.97 17.60 -13.00
N GLY A 201 12.00 17.35 -12.19
CA GLY A 201 11.93 17.47 -10.73
C GLY A 201 11.90 16.13 -9.99
N ASP A 202 11.69 15.02 -10.70
CA ASP A 202 11.77 13.69 -10.10
C ASP A 202 13.15 13.44 -9.48
N VAL A 203 13.15 12.99 -8.23
CA VAL A 203 14.35 12.43 -7.59
C VAL A 203 14.43 10.95 -7.97
N ALA A 204 15.49 10.58 -8.69
CA ALA A 204 15.75 9.20 -9.05
C ALA A 204 16.26 8.41 -7.84
N LEU A 205 15.71 7.22 -7.62
CA LEU A 205 16.11 6.27 -6.59
C LEU A 205 16.45 4.91 -7.21
N HIS A 206 17.43 4.24 -6.63
CA HIS A 206 17.68 2.82 -6.87
C HIS A 206 16.45 1.99 -6.48
N PRO A 207 16.14 0.93 -7.25
CA PRO A 207 14.90 0.18 -7.06
C PRO A 207 14.76 -0.44 -5.66
N GLY A 208 15.86 -0.81 -4.99
CA GLY A 208 15.86 -1.43 -3.66
C GLY A 208 15.22 -0.58 -2.55
N GLU A 209 15.07 0.74 -2.75
CA GLU A 209 14.35 1.61 -1.80
C GLU A 209 12.85 1.31 -1.73
N LEU A 210 12.27 0.75 -2.81
CA LEU A 210 10.83 0.52 -2.93
C LEU A 210 10.47 -0.90 -3.37
N LEU A 211 11.34 -1.59 -4.10
CA LEU A 211 11.17 -2.95 -4.61
C LEU A 211 12.12 -3.91 -3.89
N LEU A 212 11.57 -5.00 -3.38
CA LEU A 212 12.37 -6.03 -2.69
C LEU A 212 13.21 -6.85 -3.68
N GLY A 213 14.38 -7.30 -3.23
CA GLY A 213 15.31 -8.11 -4.00
C GLY A 213 16.19 -7.29 -4.96
N TYR A 214 16.18 -5.96 -4.88
CA TYR A 214 16.98 -5.04 -5.69
C TYR A 214 18.00 -4.26 -4.86
N THR A 215 19.05 -3.75 -5.53
CA THR A 215 20.04 -2.86 -4.92
C THR A 215 19.41 -1.53 -4.49
N ASP A 216 19.68 -1.09 -3.27
CA ASP A 216 19.24 0.17 -2.66
C ASP A 216 20.30 1.29 -2.79
N GLU A 217 20.05 2.47 -2.20
CA GLU A 217 21.01 3.59 -2.24
C GLU A 217 22.30 3.33 -1.46
N TYR A 218 22.31 2.34 -0.56
CA TYR A 218 23.49 1.90 0.18
C TYR A 218 24.30 0.84 -0.59
N ALA A 219 23.89 0.52 -1.82
CA ALA A 219 24.45 -0.51 -2.67
C ALA A 219 24.31 -1.94 -2.09
N GLU A 220 23.32 -2.15 -1.22
CA GLU A 220 22.95 -3.44 -0.64
C GLU A 220 21.69 -3.98 -1.31
N ILE A 221 21.54 -5.32 -1.36
CA ILE A 221 20.30 -5.92 -1.86
C ILE A 221 19.28 -5.86 -0.73
N SER A 222 18.16 -5.17 -0.99
CA SER A 222 17.03 -5.10 -0.08
C SER A 222 16.57 -6.48 0.40
N ALA A 223 16.36 -6.62 1.71
CA ALA A 223 15.95 -7.88 2.32
C ALA A 223 14.62 -8.36 1.72
N THR A 224 14.56 -9.65 1.40
CA THR A 224 13.43 -10.26 0.72
C THR A 224 12.95 -11.51 1.46
N PRO A 225 11.63 -11.71 1.64
CA PRO A 225 11.10 -12.96 2.17
C PRO A 225 11.40 -14.13 1.22
N THR A 226 11.63 -15.31 1.80
CA THR A 226 12.00 -16.51 1.04
C THR A 226 11.16 -17.72 1.42
N VAL A 227 11.13 -18.70 0.52
CA VAL A 227 10.59 -20.04 0.79
C VAL A 227 11.61 -21.08 0.35
N GLY A 228 11.61 -22.26 0.97
CA GLY A 228 12.50 -23.33 0.55
C GLY A 228 12.19 -23.80 -0.88
N ALA A 229 13.20 -24.16 -1.66
CA ALA A 229 13.04 -24.58 -3.05
C ALA A 229 12.12 -25.80 -3.22
N LYS A 230 12.01 -26.66 -2.20
CA LYS A 230 11.07 -27.79 -2.17
C LYS A 230 9.60 -27.36 -2.04
N ALA A 231 9.34 -26.17 -1.51
CA ALA A 231 8.01 -25.58 -1.42
C ALA A 231 7.57 -24.92 -2.74
N ASP A 232 8.43 -24.87 -3.76
CA ASP A 232 8.16 -24.39 -5.12
C ASP A 232 8.68 -25.40 -6.18
N PRO A 233 8.07 -26.60 -6.27
CA PRO A 233 8.50 -27.66 -7.20
C PRO A 233 8.36 -27.28 -8.67
N GLU A 234 7.44 -26.36 -9.00
CA GLU A 234 7.22 -25.84 -10.35
C GLU A 234 8.20 -24.72 -10.73
N ALA A 235 9.08 -24.31 -9.80
CA ALA A 235 10.03 -23.22 -9.97
C ALA A 235 9.39 -21.91 -10.49
N ILE A 236 8.23 -21.55 -9.92
CA ILE A 236 7.48 -20.34 -10.26
C ILE A 236 8.26 -19.10 -9.82
N LEU A 237 8.86 -19.15 -8.63
CA LEU A 237 9.60 -18.04 -8.02
C LEU A 237 11.03 -17.93 -8.58
N ALA A 238 11.63 -16.75 -8.43
CA ALA A 238 13.03 -16.56 -8.79
C ALA A 238 13.92 -17.36 -7.81
N PRO A 239 15.09 -17.88 -8.25
CA PRO A 239 16.08 -18.40 -7.32
C PRO A 239 16.55 -17.26 -6.40
N HIS A 240 16.78 -17.56 -5.12
CA HIS A 240 17.44 -16.61 -4.23
C HIS A 240 18.88 -16.33 -4.75
N PRO A 241 19.36 -15.08 -4.72
CA PRO A 241 20.64 -14.71 -5.34
C PRO A 241 21.84 -15.47 -4.76
N ASP A 242 21.79 -15.79 -3.46
CA ASP A 242 22.93 -16.33 -2.70
C ASP A 242 22.68 -17.72 -2.07
N ASP A 243 21.48 -18.30 -2.22
CA ASP A 243 21.12 -19.59 -1.61
C ASP A 243 20.26 -20.43 -2.57
N ASP A 244 20.84 -21.48 -3.15
CA ASP A 244 20.16 -22.34 -4.12
C ASP A 244 19.09 -23.25 -3.49
N THR A 245 19.06 -23.35 -2.16
CA THR A 245 18.03 -24.06 -1.40
C THR A 245 16.78 -23.20 -1.16
N GLN A 246 16.83 -21.91 -1.53
CA GLN A 246 15.77 -20.93 -1.33
C GLN A 246 15.26 -20.36 -2.66
N ARG A 247 14.02 -19.89 -2.60
CA ARG A 247 13.37 -19.09 -3.64
C ARG A 247 12.99 -17.74 -3.08
N ASP A 248 13.12 -16.74 -3.91
CA ASP A 248 12.82 -15.36 -3.58
C ASP A 248 11.32 -15.11 -3.77
N LEU A 249 10.59 -15.05 -2.64
CA LEU A 249 9.15 -14.77 -2.63
C LEU A 249 8.87 -13.27 -2.73
N GLY A 250 9.80 -12.44 -2.26
CA GLY A 250 9.62 -10.99 -2.21
C GLY A 250 10.02 -10.25 -3.47
N ARG A 251 10.86 -10.84 -4.33
CA ARG A 251 11.34 -10.23 -5.59
C ARG A 251 10.20 -9.54 -6.34
N ASN A 252 10.45 -8.32 -6.80
CA ASN A 252 9.49 -7.47 -7.54
C ASN A 252 8.26 -7.01 -6.73
N GLY A 253 8.17 -7.40 -5.46
CA GLY A 253 7.16 -6.94 -4.52
C GLY A 253 7.60 -5.70 -3.75
N SER A 254 6.67 -5.17 -2.95
CA SER A 254 6.87 -4.04 -2.06
C SER A 254 6.03 -4.20 -0.79
N TYR A 255 6.23 -3.35 0.21
CA TYR A 255 5.30 -3.24 1.33
C TYR A 255 4.31 -2.11 1.07
N LEU A 256 3.02 -2.39 1.23
CA LEU A 256 1.95 -1.41 1.12
C LEU A 256 1.41 -1.07 2.52
N VAL A 257 1.45 0.22 2.85
CA VAL A 257 0.88 0.76 4.08
C VAL A 257 -0.45 1.43 3.75
N TYR A 258 -1.54 0.92 4.31
CA TYR A 258 -2.84 1.60 4.24
C TYR A 258 -3.10 2.30 5.57
N ARG A 259 -3.44 3.60 5.53
CA ARG A 259 -3.87 4.36 6.70
C ARG A 259 -5.10 5.21 6.34
N LYS A 260 -6.28 4.90 6.89
CA LYS A 260 -7.51 5.72 6.80
C LYS A 260 -7.31 6.91 7.72
N TYR A 261 -7.57 8.13 7.30
CA TYR A 261 -7.39 9.32 8.15
C TYR A 261 -8.70 10.13 8.18
N GLN A 262 -9.27 10.45 9.35
CA GLN A 262 -10.39 11.41 9.42
C GLN A 262 -9.87 12.78 9.76
N GLN A 263 -10.20 13.72 8.89
CA GLN A 263 -9.81 15.10 9.01
C GLN A 263 -10.98 15.91 9.55
N TYR A 264 -10.77 16.56 10.70
CA TYR A 264 -11.76 17.47 11.28
C TYR A 264 -11.54 18.89 10.74
N THR A 265 -11.97 19.13 9.50
CA THR A 265 -11.66 20.35 8.73
C THR A 265 -12.10 21.64 9.44
N SER A 266 -13.33 21.69 9.97
CA SER A 266 -13.81 22.86 10.72
C SER A 266 -13.04 23.09 12.01
N LYS A 267 -12.64 22.02 12.72
CA LYS A 267 -11.85 22.16 13.96
C LYS A 267 -10.44 22.66 13.67
N PHE A 268 -9.83 22.17 12.60
CA PHE A 268 -8.51 22.63 12.14
C PHE A 268 -8.55 24.12 11.81
N TRP A 269 -9.45 24.54 10.92
CA TRP A 269 -9.53 25.94 10.51
C TRP A 269 -9.97 26.87 11.66
N GLY A 270 -10.88 26.42 12.53
CA GLY A 270 -11.24 27.17 13.74
C GLY A 270 -10.04 27.40 14.67
N PHE A 271 -9.28 26.34 14.97
CA PHE A 271 -8.07 26.43 15.79
C PHE A 271 -7.03 27.37 15.19
N VAL A 272 -6.76 27.24 13.89
CA VAL A 272 -5.79 28.09 13.18
C VAL A 272 -6.26 29.54 13.21
N TRP A 273 -7.53 29.80 12.92
CA TRP A 273 -8.08 31.15 12.91
C TRP A 273 -8.00 31.79 14.30
N GLU A 274 -8.40 31.09 15.36
CA GLU A 274 -8.28 31.57 16.74
C GLU A 274 -6.83 31.88 17.12
N SER A 275 -5.90 30.98 16.74
CA SER A 275 -4.47 31.09 17.07
C SER A 275 -3.72 32.14 16.25
N ALA A 276 -4.22 32.51 15.07
CA ALA A 276 -3.55 33.46 14.20
C ALA A 276 -3.43 34.84 14.84
N GLN A 277 -2.25 35.44 14.81
CA GLN A 277 -2.02 36.82 15.27
C GLN A 277 -1.72 37.70 14.05
N PRO A 278 -2.71 38.48 13.56
CA PRO A 278 -2.49 39.37 12.42
C PRO A 278 -1.46 40.44 12.76
N ARG A 279 -0.61 40.77 11.78
CA ARG A 279 0.22 41.98 11.83
C ARG A 279 -0.65 43.23 11.62
N ASP A 280 -0.17 44.41 11.98
CA ASP A 280 -0.92 45.66 11.79
C ASP A 280 -1.41 45.82 10.35
N GLY A 281 -2.72 45.99 10.19
CA GLY A 281 -3.40 46.10 8.90
C GLY A 281 -3.57 44.79 8.11
N GLN A 282 -3.13 43.65 8.65
CA GLN A 282 -3.33 42.34 8.03
C GLN A 282 -4.74 41.81 8.32
N ASP A 283 -5.39 41.29 7.29
CA ASP A 283 -6.65 40.58 7.43
C ASP A 283 -6.49 39.28 8.26
N LYS A 284 -7.49 38.97 9.09
CA LYS A 284 -7.46 37.84 10.02
C LYS A 284 -7.46 36.50 9.29
N ASP A 285 -8.22 36.38 8.20
CA ASP A 285 -8.28 35.15 7.40
C ASP A 285 -6.96 34.94 6.67
N ALA A 286 -6.36 36.00 6.14
CA ALA A 286 -5.02 35.95 5.55
C ALA A 286 -3.94 35.51 6.58
N ALA A 287 -4.02 36.00 7.82
CA ALA A 287 -3.12 35.57 8.89
C ALA A 287 -3.32 34.09 9.27
N ALA A 288 -4.57 33.61 9.26
CA ALA A 288 -4.91 32.21 9.49
C ALA A 288 -4.35 31.29 8.39
N VAL A 289 -4.55 31.63 7.12
CA VAL A 289 -3.98 30.88 6.00
C VAL A 289 -2.45 30.83 6.09
N MET A 290 -1.80 31.94 6.43
CA MET A 290 -0.35 31.96 6.63
C MET A 290 0.10 31.03 7.77
N LEU A 291 -0.62 31.02 8.90
CA LEU A 291 -0.29 30.13 10.03
C LEU A 291 -0.46 28.66 9.63
N ALA A 292 -1.58 28.29 9.01
CA ALA A 292 -1.78 26.93 8.51
C ALA A 292 -0.71 26.53 7.50
N SER A 293 -0.32 27.45 6.62
CA SER A 293 0.74 27.19 5.63
C SER A 293 2.08 26.92 6.28
N LYS A 294 2.40 27.59 7.39
CA LYS A 294 3.62 27.33 8.17
C LYS A 294 3.56 26.01 8.94
N MET A 295 2.37 25.59 9.36
CA MET A 295 2.17 24.27 9.98
C MET A 295 2.36 23.14 8.96
N VAL A 296 1.85 23.31 7.75
CA VAL A 296 1.95 22.32 6.66
C VAL A 296 3.31 22.38 5.95
N GLY A 297 3.99 23.53 5.98
CA GLY A 297 5.19 23.81 5.19
C GLY A 297 4.89 24.31 3.76
N ARG A 298 3.61 24.44 3.38
CA ARG A 298 3.15 24.87 2.06
C ARG A 298 1.91 25.72 2.14
N TRP A 299 1.76 26.63 1.19
CA TRP A 299 0.50 27.31 0.96
C TRP A 299 -0.57 26.38 0.39
N PRO A 300 -1.86 26.72 0.49
CA PRO A 300 -2.95 25.93 -0.10
C PRO A 300 -2.80 25.65 -1.60
N SER A 301 -2.08 26.51 -2.34
CA SER A 301 -1.72 26.29 -3.74
C SER A 301 -0.71 25.16 -3.95
N GLY A 302 0.06 24.79 -2.93
CA GLY A 302 1.22 23.91 -3.00
C GLY A 302 2.57 24.65 -2.97
N ALA A 303 2.60 25.99 -2.99
CA ALA A 303 3.84 26.77 -2.95
C ALA A 303 4.60 26.55 -1.62
N PRO A 304 5.92 26.27 -1.64
CA PRO A 304 6.68 26.04 -0.42
C PRO A 304 6.90 27.36 0.34
N VAL A 305 6.61 27.35 1.64
CA VAL A 305 6.80 28.55 2.48
C VAL A 305 8.27 28.96 2.62
N THR A 306 9.21 28.06 2.32
CA THR A 306 10.66 28.36 2.32
C THR A 306 11.08 29.26 1.16
N LEU A 307 10.35 29.24 0.04
CA LEU A 307 10.60 30.12 -1.11
C LEU A 307 9.75 31.39 -1.07
N THR A 308 8.54 31.30 -0.50
CA THR A 308 7.61 32.43 -0.36
C THR A 308 7.01 32.52 1.05
N PRO A 309 7.76 33.06 2.03
CA PRO A 309 7.39 32.96 3.44
C PRO A 309 6.20 33.83 3.87
N ASP A 310 5.89 34.89 3.10
CA ASP A 310 4.92 35.91 3.48
C ASP A 310 3.67 35.96 2.57
N ARG A 311 3.64 35.21 1.45
CA ARG A 311 2.46 35.18 0.56
C ARG A 311 2.38 33.88 -0.23
N ASP A 312 1.17 33.52 -0.63
CA ASP A 312 0.97 32.45 -1.61
C ASP A 312 1.51 32.87 -2.99
N ALA A 313 2.12 31.93 -3.69
CA ALA A 313 2.72 32.10 -5.01
C ALA A 313 2.48 30.83 -5.82
N PRO A 314 1.27 30.65 -6.41
CA PRO A 314 0.89 29.43 -7.12
C PRO A 314 1.84 29.02 -8.25
N GLU A 315 2.65 29.95 -8.76
CA GLU A 315 3.72 29.70 -9.72
C GLU A 315 4.94 28.94 -9.17
N LEU A 316 5.07 28.82 -7.83
CA LEU A 316 6.23 28.22 -7.13
C LEU A 316 6.01 26.79 -6.60
N VAL A 317 4.94 26.10 -6.99
CA VAL A 317 4.62 24.74 -6.49
C VAL A 317 5.77 23.76 -6.73
N ARG A 318 6.48 23.35 -5.65
CA ARG A 318 7.50 22.26 -5.59
C ARG A 318 7.70 21.64 -4.18
N ASP A 319 7.41 20.33 -4.04
CA ASP A 319 7.88 19.18 -3.19
C ASP A 319 7.90 19.09 -1.61
N VAL A 320 6.95 18.31 -1.02
CA VAL A 320 7.00 17.47 0.26
C VAL A 320 6.89 18.18 1.66
N PRO A 321 6.50 17.57 2.86
CA PRO A 321 5.71 16.37 3.29
C PRO A 321 4.43 16.64 4.18
N PRO A 322 3.61 15.62 4.59
CA PRO A 322 2.24 15.79 5.15
C PRO A 322 1.99 15.50 6.67
N PHE A 323 0.83 15.95 7.22
CA PHE A 323 0.41 15.93 8.66
C PHE A 323 -1.06 15.45 8.92
N THR A 324 -1.38 14.14 8.80
CA THR A 324 -2.76 13.61 8.90
C THR A 324 -3.10 12.86 10.23
N ARG A 325 -4.40 12.70 10.60
CA ARG A 325 -4.92 11.93 11.79
C ARG A 325 -5.65 10.58 11.49
N LEU A 326 -5.17 9.45 12.03
CA LEU A 326 -5.53 8.07 11.65
C LEU A 326 -6.93 7.59 12.10
N ARG A 327 -7.53 6.65 11.36
CA ARG A 327 -8.84 5.98 11.49
C ARG A 327 -8.86 4.49 11.16
N GLY A 328 -7.76 3.94 10.65
CA GLY A 328 -7.65 2.53 10.27
C GLY A 328 -6.30 2.31 9.61
N GLY A 329 -5.70 1.14 9.79
CA GLY A 329 -4.31 0.93 9.47
C GLY A 329 -4.01 -0.52 9.13
N GLY A 330 -3.20 -0.77 8.10
CA GLY A 330 -2.74 -2.11 7.76
C GLY A 330 -1.37 -2.10 7.08
N TYR A 331 -0.55 -3.08 7.44
CA TYR A 331 0.70 -3.41 6.74
C TYR A 331 0.43 -4.61 5.85
N TYR A 332 0.66 -4.44 4.55
CA TYR A 332 0.45 -5.47 3.56
C TYR A 332 1.73 -5.70 2.76
N PHE A 333 1.89 -6.92 2.27
CA PHE A 333 2.85 -7.27 1.25
C PHE A 333 2.14 -7.13 -0.10
N LEU A 334 2.69 -6.31 -0.99
CA LEU A 334 2.26 -6.15 -2.38
C LEU A 334 3.19 -7.01 -3.25
N PRO A 335 2.89 -8.31 -3.45
CA PRO A 335 3.76 -9.24 -4.18
C PRO A 335 3.91 -8.87 -5.66
N GLY A 336 5.03 -9.26 -6.27
CA GLY A 336 5.14 -9.38 -7.73
C GLY A 336 4.15 -10.40 -8.29
N LEU A 337 3.83 -10.33 -9.59
CA LEU A 337 2.82 -11.18 -10.23
C LEU A 337 3.18 -12.66 -10.17
N ARG A 338 4.46 -13.03 -10.32
CA ARG A 338 4.97 -14.40 -10.11
C ARG A 338 4.76 -14.87 -8.69
N ALA A 339 4.97 -14.01 -7.70
CA ALA A 339 4.69 -14.34 -6.31
C ALA A 339 3.18 -14.55 -6.08
N VAL A 340 2.29 -13.74 -6.69
CA VAL A 340 0.85 -14.01 -6.64
C VAL A 340 0.51 -15.37 -7.29
N ARG A 341 1.10 -15.69 -8.45
CA ARG A 341 0.92 -17.00 -9.12
C ARG A 341 1.38 -18.16 -8.25
N TYR A 342 2.53 -18.02 -7.60
CA TYR A 342 3.04 -19.00 -6.65
C TYR A 342 2.08 -19.20 -5.48
N LEU A 343 1.59 -18.12 -4.87
CA LEU A 343 0.64 -18.17 -3.75
C LEU A 343 -0.72 -18.78 -4.19
N ALA A 344 -1.16 -18.49 -5.41
CA ALA A 344 -2.34 -19.11 -6.03
C ALA A 344 -2.17 -20.63 -6.21
N TRP A 345 -1.04 -21.04 -6.78
CA TRP A 345 -0.67 -22.45 -6.94
C TRP A 345 -0.60 -23.15 -5.58
N ARG A 346 0.08 -22.54 -4.60
CA ARG A 346 0.28 -23.11 -3.27
C ARG A 346 -1.04 -23.33 -2.53
N ALA A 347 -1.90 -22.30 -2.47
CA ALA A 347 -3.23 -22.41 -1.86
C ALA A 347 -4.10 -23.48 -2.53
N SER A 348 -3.87 -23.79 -3.81
CA SER A 348 -4.62 -24.82 -4.55
C SER A 348 -4.08 -26.24 -4.36
N ASN A 349 -2.76 -26.38 -4.15
CA ASN A 349 -2.08 -27.68 -4.19
C ASN A 349 -1.55 -28.16 -2.83
N GLN A 350 -1.53 -27.30 -1.81
CA GLN A 350 -1.11 -27.65 -0.44
C GLN A 350 -2.18 -27.31 0.62
N PRO A 351 -3.44 -27.74 0.48
CA PRO A 351 -4.52 -27.37 1.39
C PRO A 351 -4.35 -27.95 2.82
N GLY A 352 -3.47 -28.93 3.02
CA GLY A 352 -3.24 -29.57 4.34
C GLY A 352 -2.51 -28.70 5.37
N LEU A 353 -1.96 -27.55 4.97
CA LEU A 353 -1.37 -26.55 5.87
C LEU A 353 -2.33 -25.40 6.21
N LEU A 354 -3.55 -25.39 5.66
CA LEU A 354 -4.59 -24.44 6.04
C LEU A 354 -4.92 -24.67 7.52
N ALA A 355 -4.72 -23.63 8.34
CA ALA A 355 -4.92 -23.73 9.78
C ALA A 355 -6.33 -24.25 10.07
N SER A 356 -6.43 -25.46 10.64
CA SER A 356 -7.67 -25.87 11.30
C SER A 356 -8.00 -24.81 12.35
N PRO A 357 -9.26 -24.35 12.47
CA PRO A 357 -9.63 -23.38 13.49
C PRO A 357 -9.23 -23.95 14.84
N ALA A 358 -8.29 -23.28 15.51
CA ALA A 358 -7.83 -23.69 16.83
C ALA A 358 -9.06 -23.74 17.75
N LYS A 359 -9.38 -24.93 18.27
CA LYS A 359 -10.40 -25.05 19.33
C LYS A 359 -9.95 -24.17 20.50
N PRO A 360 -10.82 -23.32 21.05
CA PRO A 360 -10.47 -22.54 22.23
C PRO A 360 -10.09 -23.50 23.36
N GLN A 361 -8.86 -23.41 23.86
CA GLN A 361 -8.47 -24.11 25.07
C GLN A 361 -9.25 -23.50 26.24
N PRO A 362 -9.91 -24.31 27.08
CA PRO A 362 -10.55 -23.80 28.28
C PRO A 362 -9.49 -23.17 29.19
N ARG A 363 -9.73 -21.94 29.64
CA ARG A 363 -8.93 -21.29 30.68
C ARG A 363 -8.85 -22.23 31.88
N ALA A 364 -7.64 -22.60 32.28
CA ALA A 364 -7.40 -23.23 33.56
C ALA A 364 -7.89 -22.27 34.66
N GLU A 365 -8.90 -22.70 35.41
CA GLU A 365 -9.28 -22.04 36.65
C GLU A 365 -8.11 -22.19 37.62
N ALA A 366 -7.52 -21.06 38.02
CA ALA A 366 -6.56 -21.01 39.10
C ALA A 366 -7.33 -21.18 40.42
N GLY A 367 -7.05 -22.29 41.12
CA GLY A 367 -7.42 -22.49 42.52
C GLY A 367 -6.45 -21.78 43.46
#